data_AF-X1R5X0-F1
#
_entry.id   AF-X1R5X0-F1
#
_cell.length_a   1.000
_cell.length_b   1.000
_cell.length_c   1.000
_cell.angle_alpha   90.00
_cell.angle_beta   90.00
_cell.angle_gamma   90.00
#
_symmetry.space_group_name_H-M   'P 1'
#
loop_
_entity.id
_entity.type
_entity.pdbx_description
1 polymer ?
#
loop_
_entity_poly.entity_id
_entity_poly.type
_entity_poly.pdbx_seq_one_letter_code
_entity_poly.pdbx_strand_id
1 'polypeptide(L)' 'MGKSKVRHILSISGGKDSAALAIYMRDRVPDMEYVFCDTHEELPETYEYIDKLEAFLG' A
#
# COMPACT_ATOMS: atom_id res chain seq x y z
N MET A 1 4.81 26.42 -17.97
CA MET A 1 4.84 24.97 -17.68
C MET A 1 3.77 24.65 -16.65
N GLY A 2 2.79 23.80 -16.99
CA GLY A 2 1.84 23.30 -16.00
C GLY A 2 2.56 22.44 -14.96
N LYS A 3 2.18 22.56 -13.68
CA LYS A 3 2.70 21.67 -12.63
C LYS A 3 2.36 20.23 -13.00
N SER A 4 3.35 19.35 -13.01
CA SER A 4 3.10 17.91 -13.11
C SER A 4 2.26 17.46 -11.91
N LYS A 5 1.35 16.50 -12.14
CA LYS A 5 0.61 15.85 -11.06
C LYS A 5 1.61 15.11 -10.17
N VAL A 6 1.62 15.41 -8.87
CA VAL A 6 2.47 14.72 -7.90
C VAL A 6 1.89 13.33 -7.66
N ARG A 7 2.72 12.29 -7.77
CA ARG A 7 2.35 10.92 -7.42
C ARG A 7 2.69 10.66 -5.96
N HIS A 8 1.75 10.04 -5.25
CA HIS A 8 1.96 9.61 -3.88
C HIS A 8 1.99 8.09 -3.87
N ILE A 9 3.14 7.53 -3.51
CA ILE A 9 3.38 6.08 -3.56
C ILE A 9 3.76 5.62 -2.16
N LEU A 10 3.09 4.58 -1.68
CA LEU A 10 3.34 3.95 -0.40
C LEU A 10 3.68 2.47 -0.58
N SER A 11 4.82 2.07 -0.06
CA SER A 11 5.23 0.66 -0.06
C SER A 11 4.53 -0.09 1.07
N ILE A 12 3.85 -1.17 0.71
CA ILE A 12 3.22 -2.14 1.61
C ILE A 12 4.21 -3.26 1.83
N SER A 13 4.36 -3.68 3.09
CA SER A 13 5.21 -4.82 3.46
C SER A 13 4.43 -5.96 4.13
N GLY A 14 3.12 -5.81 4.32
CA GLY A 14 2.32 -6.69 5.17
C GLY A 14 2.56 -6.49 6.69
N GLY A 15 3.47 -5.60 7.07
CA GLY A 15 3.71 -5.24 8.47
C GLY A 15 2.67 -4.29 9.04
N LYS A 16 2.54 -4.29 10.37
CA LYS A 16 1.62 -3.41 11.12
C LYS A 16 1.74 -1.93 10.74
N ASP A 17 2.97 -1.42 10.65
CA ASP A 17 3.20 0.02 10.48
C ASP A 17 2.88 0.49 9.05
N SER A 18 3.26 -0.28 8.03
CA SER A 18 2.94 0.03 6.63
C SER A 18 1.44 -0.10 6.38
N ALA A 19 0.77 -1.11 6.95
CA ALA A 19 -0.68 -1.27 6.86
C ALA A 19 -1.42 -0.13 7.57
N ALA A 20 -1.03 0.23 8.79
CA ALA A 20 -1.65 1.33 9.52
C ALA A 20 -1.51 2.66 8.77
N LEU A 21 -0.35 2.92 8.18
CA LEU A 21 -0.13 4.11 7.36
C LEU A 21 -0.96 4.07 6.08
N ALA A 22 -1.07 2.92 5.41
CA ALA A 22 -1.88 2.76 4.20
C ALA A 22 -3.36 3.08 4.46
N ILE A 23 -3.92 2.50 5.53
CA ILE A 23 -5.29 2.74 5.99
C ILE A 23 -5.48 4.22 6.34
N TYR A 24 -4.52 4.81 7.08
CA TYR A 24 -4.58 6.22 7.44
C TYR A 24 -4.56 7.12 6.21
N MET A 25 -3.75 6.81 5.20
CA MET A 25 -3.60 7.65 4.03
C MET A 25 -4.71 7.51 3.00
N ARG A 26 -5.40 6.36 2.94
CA ARG A 26 -6.43 6.03 1.93
C ARG A 26 -7.43 7.15 1.70
N ASP A 27 -8.02 7.69 2.76
CA ASP A 27 -9.08 8.70 2.67
C ASP A 27 -8.53 10.15 2.70
N ARG A 28 -7.19 10.32 2.74
CA ARG A 28 -6.51 11.62 2.90
C ARG A 28 -5.78 12.06 1.64
N VAL A 29 -5.28 11.11 0.86
CA VAL A 29 -4.50 11.39 -0.35
C VAL A 29 -5.27 10.82 -1.54
N PRO A 30 -5.82 11.68 -2.41
CA PRO A 30 -6.47 11.22 -3.62
C PRO A 30 -5.44 10.54 -4.55
N ASP A 31 -5.87 9.49 -5.23
CA ASP A 31 -5.04 8.71 -6.16
C ASP A 31 -3.75 8.15 -5.53
N MET A 32 -3.83 7.70 -4.27
CA MET A 32 -2.71 7.01 -3.62
C MET A 32 -2.39 5.70 -4.36
N GLU A 33 -1.10 5.46 -4.59
CA GLU A 33 -0.61 4.23 -5.20
C GLU A 33 0.05 3.36 -4.14
N TYR A 34 -0.36 2.09 -4.08
CA TYR A 34 0.21 1.10 -3.19
C TYR A 34 1.10 0.14 -3.97
N VAL A 35 2.29 -0.14 -3.45
CA VAL A 35 3.23 -1.07 -4.10
C VAL A 35 3.69 -2.11 -3.09
N PHE A 36 3.68 -3.39 -3.49
CA PHE A 36 4.30 -4.47 -2.74
C PHE A 36 5.53 -4.95 -3.51
N CYS A 37 6.66 -5.13 -2.81
CA CYS A 37 7.90 -5.61 -3.39
C CYS A 37 8.12 -7.05 -2.97
N ASP A 38 7.74 -7.98 -3.83
CA ASP A 38 7.76 -9.41 -3.53
C ASP A 38 9.18 -9.99 -3.60
N THR A 39 9.70 -10.39 -2.44
CA THR A 39 11.01 -11.06 -2.30
C THR A 39 10.92 -12.57 -2.49
N HIS A 40 9.70 -13.14 -2.47
CA HIS A 40 9.43 -14.58 -2.39
C HIS A 40 9.87 -15.24 -1.06
N GLU A 41 10.21 -14.44 -0.05
CA GLU A 41 10.65 -14.91 1.28
C GLU A 41 9.60 -14.64 2.38
N GLU A 42 8.44 -14.12 2.00
CA GLU A 42 7.34 -13.85 2.94
C GLU A 42 6.61 -15.15 3.32
N LEU A 43 6.06 -15.17 4.52
CA LEU A 43 5.21 -16.29 4.95
C LEU A 43 3.91 -16.33 4.14
N PRO A 44 3.31 -17.51 3.90
CA PRO A 44 2.00 -17.62 3.25
C PRO A 44 0.94 -16.71 3.88
N GLU A 45 0.96 -16.58 5.21
CA GLU A 45 0.05 -15.73 5.97
C GLU A 45 0.25 -14.23 5.67
N THR A 46 1.47 -13.82 5.33
CA THR A 46 1.76 -12.44 4.89
C THR A 46 1.10 -12.16 3.55
N TYR A 47 1.16 -13.08 2.59
CA TYR A 47 0.48 -12.93 1.30
C TYR A 47 -1.04 -12.86 1.49
N GLU A 48 -1.63 -13.78 2.27
CA GLU A 48 -3.06 -13.74 2.58
C GLU A 48 -3.49 -12.43 3.27
N TYR A 49 -2.61 -11.87 4.10
CA TYR A 49 -2.85 -10.59 4.74
C TYR A 49 -2.78 -9.42 3.75
N ILE A 50 -1.81 -9.43 2.84
CA ILE A 50 -1.68 -8.43 1.78
C ILE A 50 -2.91 -8.47 0.86
N ASP A 51 -3.40 -9.64 0.47
CA ASP A 51 -4.62 -9.79 -0.34
C ASP A 51 -5.84 -9.15 0.34
N LYS A 52 -5.98 -9.35 1.66
CA LYS A 52 -7.06 -8.72 2.46
C LYS A 52 -6.89 -7.21 2.53
N LEU A 53 -5.65 -6.74 2.64
CA LEU A 53 -5.34 -5.31 2.70
C LEU A 53 -5.60 -4.62 1.36
N GLU A 54 -5.22 -5.25 0.23
CA GLU A 54 -5.52 -4.78 -1.13
C GLU A 54 -7.04 -4.66 -1.33
N ALA A 55 -7.80 -5.71 -1.00
CA ALA A 55 -9.26 -5.68 -1.09
C ALA A 55 -9.91 -4.56 -0.25
N PHE A 56 -9.27 -4.12 0.84
CA PHE A 56 -9.75 -3.01 1.66
C PHE A 56 -9.35 -1.63 1.13
N LEU A 57 -8.19 -1.52 0.47
CA LEU A 57 -7.66 -0.26 -0.05
C LEU A 57 -8.31 0.13 -1.39
N GLY A 58 -8.82 -0.85 -2.15
CA GLY A 58 -9.44 -0.67 -3.46
C GLY A 58 -8.43 -0.67 -4.60
#